data_AF-A0A813H0E8-F1
#
_entry.id   AF-A0A813H0E8-F1
#
_cell.length_a   1.000
_cell.length_b   1.000
_cell.length_c   1.000
_cell.angle_alpha   90.00
_cell.angle_beta   90.00
_cell.angle_gamma   90.00
#
_symmetry.space_group_name_H-M   'P 1'
#
loop_
_entity.id
_entity.type
_entity.pdbx_description
1 polymer ?
#
loop_
_entity_poly.entity_id
_entity_poly.type
_entity_poly.pdbx_seq_one_letter_code
_entity_poly.pdbx_strand_id
1 'polypeptide(L)'
;MLFLCLCLLLLLLLLLLLFVSSFCSCICDWIITRNASEDTVVRIVQQLVKFGHAKHPYLGVYLAPDHVTTRLSQRLKREGFSGIEGVLVLNMVPGSPADQAGLQPSYQTHWGFQLGDEIVALDGKKVTTADELMAVVEDKHIGDSLEVSFRRHQHSTNKESARK
;
A
#
# COMPACT_ATOMS: atom_id res chain seq x y z
N MET A 1 -12.50 -18.45 64.04
CA MET A 1 -12.38 -19.21 62.78
C MET A 1 -13.36 -18.74 61.69
N LEU A 2 -14.64 -18.45 61.98
CA LEU A 2 -15.60 -17.97 60.96
C LEU A 2 -15.20 -16.64 60.28
N PHE A 3 -14.66 -15.67 61.02
CA PHE A 3 -14.26 -14.36 60.46
C PHE A 3 -13.13 -14.44 59.45
N LEU A 4 -12.16 -15.36 59.64
CA LEU A 4 -11.06 -15.56 58.69
C LEU A 4 -11.58 -16.17 57.38
N CYS A 5 -12.54 -17.08 57.47
CA CYS A 5 -13.18 -17.74 56.33
C CYS A 5 -14.02 -16.74 55.51
N LEU A 6 -14.82 -15.89 56.18
CA LEU A 6 -15.61 -14.86 55.53
C LEU A 6 -14.73 -13.82 54.83
N CYS A 7 -13.61 -13.44 55.46
CA CYS A 7 -12.65 -12.50 54.88
C CYS A 7 -11.94 -13.07 53.65
N LEU A 8 -11.55 -14.36 53.68
CA LEU A 8 -10.94 -15.03 52.54
C LEU A 8 -11.92 -15.14 51.36
N LEU A 9 -13.19 -15.44 51.65
CA LEU A 9 -14.26 -15.52 50.65
C LEU A 9 -14.51 -14.16 49.99
N LEU A 10 -14.53 -13.08 50.77
CA LEU A 10 -14.68 -11.71 50.27
C LEU A 10 -13.49 -11.29 49.41
N LEU A 11 -12.27 -11.67 49.80
CA LEU A 11 -11.05 -11.35 49.04
C LEU A 11 -11.03 -12.08 47.68
N LEU A 12 -11.49 -13.34 47.66
CA LEU A 12 -11.62 -14.14 46.44
C LEU A 12 -12.69 -13.58 45.50
N LEU A 13 -13.80 -13.06 46.07
CA LEU A 13 -14.87 -12.41 45.32
C LEU A 13 -14.41 -11.07 44.72
N LEU A 14 -13.61 -10.29 45.45
CA LEU A 14 -13.00 -9.05 44.98
C LEU A 14 -11.98 -9.30 43.86
N LEU A 15 -11.16 -10.35 43.98
CA LEU A 15 -10.23 -10.78 42.92
C LEU A 15 -10.96 -11.19 41.64
N LEU A 16 -12.09 -11.90 41.75
CA LEU A 16 -12.95 -12.26 40.61
C LEU A 16 -13.53 -11.03 39.91
N LEU A 17 -14.00 -10.03 40.67
CA LEU A 17 -14.55 -8.79 40.12
C LEU A 17 -13.48 -7.96 39.39
N LEU A 18 -12.26 -7.88 39.94
CA LEU A 18 -11.14 -7.20 39.28
C LEU A 18 -10.74 -7.90 37.98
N PHE A 19 -10.75 -9.23 37.95
CA PHE A 19 -10.42 -10.01 36.75
C PHE A 19 -11.42 -9.76 35.59
N VAL A 20 -12.71 -9.65 35.90
CA VAL A 20 -13.76 -9.33 34.92
C VAL A 20 -13.59 -7.91 34.35
N SER A 21 -13.19 -6.94 35.17
CA SER A 21 -12.96 -5.56 34.72
C SER A 21 -11.77 -5.40 33.77
N SER A 22 -10.68 -6.15 34.01
CA SER A 22 -9.51 -6.15 33.15
C SER A 22 -9.78 -6.84 31.81
N PHE A 23 -10.59 -7.91 31.81
CA PHE A 23 -10.99 -8.60 30.58
C PHE A 23 -11.88 -7.74 29.68
N CYS A 24 -12.76 -6.92 30.27
CA CYS A 24 -13.64 -6.03 29.52
C CYS A 24 -12.89 -4.93 28.75
N SER A 25 -11.84 -4.36 29.35
CA SER A 25 -11.00 -3.34 28.69
C SER A 25 -10.20 -3.90 27.52
N CYS A 26 -9.63 -5.11 27.67
CA CYS A 26 -8.90 -5.79 26.59
C CYS A 26 -9.81 -6.17 25.40
N ILE A 27 -11.05 -6.58 25.66
CA ILE A 27 -12.02 -6.91 24.60
C ILE A 27 -12.44 -5.65 23.83
N CYS A 28 -12.61 -4.50 24.51
CA CYS A 28 -12.97 -3.26 23.85
C CYS A 28 -11.85 -2.75 22.92
N ASP A 29 -10.59 -2.75 23.36
CA ASP A 29 -9.45 -2.39 22.49
C ASP A 29 -9.29 -3.35 21.31
N TRP A 30 -9.55 -4.64 21.52
CA TRP A 30 -9.50 -5.67 20.46
C TRP A 30 -10.65 -5.54 19.44
N ILE A 31 -11.84 -5.09 19.86
CA ILE A 31 -12.97 -4.83 18.95
C ILE A 31 -12.71 -3.58 18.11
N ILE A 32 -12.18 -2.51 18.69
CA ILE A 32 -11.92 -1.24 17.97
C ILE A 32 -10.84 -1.44 16.90
N THR A 33 -9.81 -2.25 17.17
CA THR A 33 -8.69 -2.47 16.22
C THR A 33 -9.04 -3.45 15.09
N ARG A 34 -10.14 -4.22 15.20
CA ARG A 34 -10.50 -5.28 14.24
C ARG A 34 -11.48 -4.85 13.14
N ASN A 35 -12.15 -3.70 13.28
CA ASN A 35 -13.16 -3.20 12.33
C ASN A 35 -12.60 -2.12 11.38
N ALA A 36 -11.59 -2.45 10.58
CA ALA A 36 -11.07 -1.57 9.52
C ALA A 36 -12.09 -1.23 8.40
N SER A 37 -13.32 -1.76 8.46
CA SER A 37 -14.36 -1.56 7.44
C SER A 37 -15.34 -0.42 7.74
N GLU A 38 -15.50 0.03 8.99
CA GLU A 38 -16.50 1.06 9.31
C GLU A 38 -16.02 2.48 8.96
N ASP A 39 -14.73 2.79 9.13
CA ASP A 39 -14.20 4.14 8.89
C ASP A 39 -14.27 4.57 7.42
N THR A 40 -14.07 3.63 6.49
CA THR A 40 -14.21 3.87 5.04
C THR A 40 -15.65 4.22 4.67
N VAL A 41 -16.63 3.56 5.28
CA VAL A 41 -18.06 3.78 5.00
C VAL A 41 -18.50 5.17 5.49
N VAL A 42 -18.07 5.58 6.68
CA VAL A 42 -18.38 6.91 7.23
C VAL A 42 -17.79 8.02 6.35
N ARG A 43 -16.57 7.84 5.84
CA ARG A 43 -15.91 8.82 4.95
C ARG A 43 -16.64 8.97 3.61
N ILE A 44 -17.07 7.87 3.01
CA ILE A 44 -17.79 7.87 1.72
C ILE A 44 -19.16 8.56 1.84
N VAL A 45 -19.92 8.27 2.91
CA VAL A 45 -21.25 8.86 3.13
C VAL A 45 -21.16 10.39 3.27
N GLN A 46 -20.15 10.90 3.99
CA GLN A 46 -19.96 12.35 4.11
C GLN A 46 -19.60 13.04 2.78
N GLN A 47 -18.86 12.37 1.89
CA GLN A 47 -18.54 12.93 0.56
C GLN A 47 -19.75 12.93 -0.38
N LEU A 48 -20.59 11.88 -0.33
CA LEU A 48 -21.82 11.80 -1.12
C LEU A 48 -22.81 12.91 -0.78
N VAL A 49 -22.95 13.25 0.51
CA VAL A 49 -23.84 14.32 0.98
C VAL A 49 -23.36 15.72 0.57
N LYS A 50 -22.04 15.94 0.44
CA LYS A 50 -21.46 17.26 0.12
C LYS A 50 -21.28 17.53 -1.38
N PHE A 51 -20.94 16.52 -2.18
CA PHE A 51 -20.54 16.73 -3.57
C PHE A 51 -21.29 15.85 -4.59
N GLY A 52 -22.15 14.93 -4.13
CA GLY A 52 -22.89 14.00 -5.00
C GLY A 52 -22.05 12.86 -5.60
N HIS A 53 -20.72 12.90 -5.46
CA HIS A 53 -19.78 11.87 -5.97
C HIS A 53 -18.55 11.76 -5.06
N ALA A 54 -18.01 10.55 -4.91
CA ALA A 54 -16.74 10.31 -4.21
C ALA A 54 -15.57 10.67 -5.13
N LYS A 55 -14.69 11.57 -4.68
CA LYS A 55 -13.49 11.94 -5.43
C LYS A 55 -12.30 11.16 -4.88
N HIS A 56 -11.68 10.32 -5.70
CA HIS A 56 -10.48 9.56 -5.33
C HIS A 56 -9.22 10.22 -5.93
N PRO A 57 -8.14 10.36 -5.16
CA PRO A 57 -6.85 10.76 -5.69
C PRO A 57 -6.36 9.75 -6.73
N TYR A 58 -5.74 10.22 -7.82
CA TYR A 58 -5.19 9.35 -8.86
C TYR A 58 -3.81 9.84 -9.29
N LEU A 59 -2.89 8.90 -9.50
CA LEU A 59 -1.53 9.19 -10.00
C LEU A 59 -1.45 9.10 -11.54
N GLY A 60 -2.34 8.31 -12.16
CA GLY A 60 -2.42 8.13 -13.61
C GLY A 60 -1.45 7.09 -14.18
N VAL A 61 -1.03 6.14 -13.35
CA VAL A 61 -0.17 5.01 -13.74
C VAL A 61 -0.96 3.70 -13.80
N TYR A 62 -0.59 2.84 -14.74
CA TYR A 62 -1.02 1.45 -14.79
C TYR A 62 0.09 0.58 -14.20
N LEU A 63 -0.22 -0.05 -13.07
CA LEU A 63 0.73 -0.86 -12.31
C LEU A 63 0.68 -2.31 -12.79
N ALA A 64 1.82 -2.98 -12.74
CA ALA A 64 1.88 -4.42 -12.92
C ALA A 64 1.26 -5.12 -11.69
N PRO A 65 0.34 -6.08 -11.88
CA PRO A 65 -0.11 -6.92 -10.79
C PRO A 65 1.07 -7.68 -10.17
N ASP A 66 1.04 -7.88 -8.85
CA ASP A 66 2.14 -8.51 -8.09
C ASP A 66 2.60 -9.86 -8.66
N HIS A 67 1.66 -10.67 -9.17
CA HIS A 67 1.95 -11.96 -9.79
C HIS A 67 2.75 -11.82 -11.10
N VAL A 68 2.51 -10.75 -11.87
CA VAL A 68 3.27 -10.43 -13.08
C VAL A 68 4.65 -9.93 -12.70
N THR A 69 4.72 -9.00 -11.75
CA THR A 69 5.97 -8.43 -11.23
C THR A 69 6.89 -9.52 -10.69
N THR A 70 6.36 -10.46 -9.91
CA THR A 70 7.12 -11.61 -9.37
C THR A 70 7.64 -12.53 -10.46
N ARG A 71 6.82 -12.85 -11.47
CA ARG A 71 7.27 -13.68 -12.60
C ARG A 71 8.37 -12.98 -13.40
N LEU A 72 8.24 -11.68 -13.61
CA LEU A 72 9.23 -10.90 -14.34
C LEU A 72 10.52 -10.76 -13.53
N SER A 73 10.44 -10.50 -12.23
CA SER A 73 11.61 -10.42 -11.35
C SER A 73 12.39 -11.74 -11.32
N GLN A 74 11.70 -12.89 -11.31
CA GLN A 74 12.34 -14.20 -11.42
C GLN A 74 13.05 -14.41 -12.76
N ARG A 75 12.48 -13.94 -13.86
CA ARG A 75 13.13 -14.00 -15.19
C ARG A 75 14.38 -13.14 -15.22
N LEU A 76 14.28 -11.89 -14.76
CA LEU A 76 15.41 -10.95 -14.71
C LEU A 76 16.56 -11.48 -13.84
N LYS A 77 16.25 -12.09 -12.68
CA LYS A 77 17.26 -12.74 -11.83
C LYS A 77 18.00 -13.89 -12.55
N ARG A 78 17.33 -14.62 -13.44
CA ARG A 78 17.97 -15.69 -14.25
C ARG A 78 18.88 -15.12 -15.34
N GLU A 79 18.56 -13.92 -15.83
CA GLU A 79 19.35 -13.19 -16.83
C GLU A 79 20.51 -12.40 -16.20
N GLY A 80 20.71 -12.49 -14.88
CA GLY A 80 21.81 -11.83 -14.15
C GLY A 80 21.51 -10.40 -13.73
N PHE A 81 20.27 -9.94 -13.84
CA PHE A 81 19.84 -8.62 -13.39
C PHE A 81 19.34 -8.61 -11.94
N SER A 82 19.45 -7.46 -11.29
CA SER A 82 18.79 -7.19 -10.01
C SER A 82 17.27 -7.29 -10.23
N GLY A 83 16.63 -8.24 -9.55
CA GLY A 83 15.18 -8.41 -9.66
C GLY A 83 14.40 -7.17 -9.22
N ILE A 84 13.14 -7.13 -9.64
CA ILE A 84 12.17 -6.11 -9.22
C ILE A 84 11.72 -6.43 -7.78
N GLU A 85 11.81 -5.44 -6.90
CA GLU A 85 11.46 -5.49 -5.47
C GLU A 85 10.28 -4.56 -5.11
N GLY A 86 9.94 -3.63 -6.00
CA GLY A 86 8.84 -2.69 -5.89
C GLY A 86 7.80 -2.89 -6.98
N VAL A 87 7.03 -1.83 -7.24
CA VAL A 87 5.92 -1.85 -8.18
C VAL A 87 6.37 -1.36 -9.55
N LEU A 88 6.20 -2.20 -10.57
CA LEU A 88 6.55 -1.85 -11.94
C LEU A 88 5.45 -1.02 -12.60
N VAL A 89 5.85 0.09 -13.24
CA VAL A 89 4.94 0.88 -14.09
C VAL A 89 4.85 0.25 -15.48
N LEU A 90 3.68 -0.24 -15.86
CA LEU A 90 3.42 -0.84 -17.18
C LEU A 90 3.01 0.21 -18.22
N ASN A 91 2.18 1.16 -17.83
CA ASN A 91 1.71 2.19 -18.73
C ASN A 91 1.33 3.45 -17.94
N MET A 92 1.03 4.53 -18.64
CA MET A 92 0.67 5.80 -18.02
C MET A 92 -0.34 6.55 -18.89
N VAL A 93 -1.19 7.33 -18.23
CA VAL A 93 -2.11 8.23 -18.91
C VAL A 93 -1.37 9.52 -19.31
N PRO A 94 -1.37 9.92 -20.59
CA PRO A 94 -0.74 11.17 -21.02
C PRO A 94 -1.34 12.39 -20.31
N GLY A 95 -0.50 13.32 -19.87
CA GLY A 95 -0.93 14.51 -19.13
C GLY A 95 -1.36 14.24 -17.68
N SER A 96 -1.11 13.03 -17.16
CA SER A 96 -1.31 12.72 -15.75
C SER A 96 -0.23 13.31 -14.85
N PRO A 97 -0.45 13.38 -13.52
CA PRO A 97 0.58 13.82 -12.57
C PRO A 97 1.88 12.99 -12.67
N ALA A 98 1.77 11.69 -12.92
CA ALA A 98 2.94 10.83 -13.14
C ALA A 98 3.74 11.17 -14.41
N ASP A 99 3.04 11.57 -15.48
CA ASP A 99 3.65 11.96 -16.76
C ASP A 99 4.39 13.29 -16.61
N GLN A 100 3.76 14.23 -15.91
CA GLN A 100 4.37 15.50 -15.53
C GLN A 100 5.56 15.32 -14.59
N ALA A 101 5.57 14.27 -13.77
CA ALA A 101 6.70 13.89 -12.93
C ALA A 101 7.85 13.23 -13.71
N GLY A 102 7.67 12.91 -15.00
CA GLY A 102 8.71 12.33 -15.85
C GLY A 102 8.98 10.85 -15.61
N LEU A 103 8.01 10.13 -15.02
CA LEU A 103 8.07 8.68 -14.89
C LEU A 103 8.02 8.02 -16.28
N GLN A 104 8.70 6.89 -16.43
CA GLN A 104 8.76 6.14 -17.69
C GLN A 104 8.02 4.81 -17.54
N PRO A 105 7.02 4.52 -18.39
CA PRO A 105 6.37 3.22 -18.41
C PRO A 105 7.26 2.16 -19.05
N SER A 106 6.98 0.90 -18.75
CA SER A 106 7.64 -0.25 -19.35
C SER A 106 6.97 -0.63 -20.67
N TYR A 107 7.76 -0.91 -21.70
CA TYR A 107 7.24 -1.28 -23.01
C TYR A 107 7.61 -2.71 -23.38
N GLN A 108 6.61 -3.46 -23.85
CA GLN A 108 6.88 -4.73 -24.51
C GLN A 108 7.23 -4.47 -25.98
N THR A 109 8.46 -4.82 -26.37
CA THR A 109 8.93 -4.72 -27.75
C THR A 109 8.96 -6.10 -28.41
N HIS A 110 9.15 -6.13 -29.73
CA HIS A 110 9.28 -7.39 -30.48
C HIS A 110 10.52 -8.22 -30.08
N TRP A 111 11.55 -7.57 -29.52
CA TRP A 111 12.82 -8.20 -29.16
C TRP A 111 13.00 -8.40 -27.65
N GLY A 112 12.00 -8.06 -26.83
CA GLY A 112 12.08 -8.21 -25.39
C GLY A 112 11.23 -7.18 -24.62
N PHE A 113 11.44 -7.13 -23.31
CA PHE A 113 10.76 -6.20 -22.42
C PHE A 113 11.71 -5.04 -22.09
N GLN A 114 11.32 -3.81 -22.41
CA GLN A 114 12.02 -2.61 -21.97
C GLN A 114 11.41 -2.20 -20.62
N LEU A 115 12.17 -2.41 -19.55
CA LEU A 115 11.79 -1.96 -18.22
C LEU A 115 11.85 -0.43 -18.16
N GLY A 116 10.77 0.16 -17.67
CA GLY A 116 10.72 1.56 -17.31
C GLY A 116 11.12 1.76 -15.85
N ASP A 117 10.32 2.57 -15.17
CA ASP A 117 10.52 2.89 -13.77
C ASP A 117 9.81 1.90 -12.84
N GLU A 118 10.52 1.54 -11.78
CA GLU A 118 10.04 0.75 -10.66
C GLU A 118 9.88 1.66 -9.44
N ILE A 119 8.67 1.75 -8.90
CA ILE A 119 8.39 2.55 -7.70
C ILE A 119 8.77 1.72 -6.47
N VAL A 120 9.68 2.24 -5.65
CA VAL A 120 10.21 1.56 -4.46
C VAL A 120 9.72 2.21 -3.15
N ALA A 121 9.39 3.50 -3.18
CA ALA A 121 8.83 4.20 -2.04
C ALA A 121 7.96 5.39 -2.47
N LEU A 122 6.99 5.72 -1.62
CA LEU A 122 6.14 6.90 -1.70
C LEU A 122 6.21 7.66 -0.37
N ASP A 123 6.58 8.94 -0.37
CA ASP A 123 6.79 9.75 0.84
C ASP A 123 7.69 9.07 1.89
N GLY A 124 8.74 8.39 1.43
CA GLY A 124 9.65 7.62 2.29
C GLY A 124 9.07 6.31 2.85
N LYS A 125 7.79 5.99 2.60
CA LYS A 125 7.21 4.67 2.88
C LYS A 125 7.58 3.70 1.77
N LYS A 126 8.33 2.65 2.11
CA LYS A 126 8.65 1.58 1.16
C LYS A 126 7.36 0.89 0.70
N VAL A 127 7.21 0.72 -0.61
CA VAL A 127 6.10 0.01 -1.23
C VAL A 127 6.62 -1.14 -2.07
N THR A 128 6.01 -2.31 -1.91
CA THR A 128 6.42 -3.54 -2.59
C THR A 128 5.32 -4.12 -3.48
N THR A 129 4.06 -3.85 -3.14
CA THR A 129 2.89 -4.35 -3.86
C THR A 129 2.09 -3.21 -4.48
N ALA A 130 1.36 -3.52 -5.55
CA ALA A 130 0.46 -2.54 -6.17
C ALA A 130 -0.62 -2.05 -5.19
N ASP A 131 -1.10 -2.93 -4.30
CA ASP A 131 -2.13 -2.61 -3.31
C ASP A 131 -1.61 -1.64 -2.25
N GLU A 132 -0.36 -1.82 -1.75
CA GLU A 132 0.29 -0.88 -0.83
C GLU A 132 0.43 0.50 -1.46
N LEU A 133 0.83 0.56 -2.73
CA LEU A 133 0.96 1.82 -3.47
C LEU A 133 -0.39 2.52 -3.57
N MET A 134 -1.45 1.80 -3.94
CA MET A 134 -2.79 2.34 -4.05
C MET A 134 -3.32 2.85 -2.71
N ALA A 135 -3.09 2.13 -1.62
CA ALA A 135 -3.47 2.57 -0.27
C ALA A 135 -2.78 3.89 0.12
N VAL A 136 -1.48 4.03 -0.15
CA VAL A 136 -0.75 5.29 0.14
C VAL A 136 -1.31 6.46 -0.67
N VAL A 137 -1.68 6.22 -1.93
CA VAL A 137 -2.31 7.26 -2.77
C VAL A 137 -3.70 7.61 -2.26
N GLU A 138 -4.51 6.63 -1.84
CA GLU A 138 -5.87 6.84 -1.34
C GLU A 138 -5.95 7.55 0.01
N ASP A 139 -4.88 7.50 0.80
CA ASP A 139 -4.74 8.28 2.04
C ASP A 139 -4.45 9.77 1.78
N LYS A 140 -4.08 10.16 0.55
CA LYS A 140 -3.76 11.55 0.19
C LYS A 140 -4.97 12.33 -0.30
N HIS A 141 -4.90 13.66 -0.18
CA HIS A 141 -5.93 14.53 -0.71
C HIS A 141 -5.58 14.98 -2.14
N ILE A 142 -6.62 15.27 -2.91
CA ILE A 142 -6.46 15.78 -4.28
C ILE A 142 -5.79 17.16 -4.21
N GLY A 143 -4.64 17.29 -4.85
CA GLY A 143 -3.83 18.51 -4.86
C GLY A 143 -2.61 18.46 -3.94
N ASP A 144 -2.46 17.42 -3.12
CA ASP A 144 -1.24 17.20 -2.34
C ASP A 144 -0.08 16.81 -3.25
N SER A 145 1.13 17.25 -2.89
CA SER A 145 2.36 16.77 -3.50
C SER A 145 2.76 15.44 -2.87
N LEU A 146 3.12 14.46 -3.71
CA LEU A 146 3.56 13.12 -3.31
C LEU A 146 4.97 12.91 -3.83
N GLU A 147 5.91 12.59 -2.94
CA GLU A 147 7.28 12.27 -3.32
C GLU A 147 7.35 10.81 -3.78
N VAL A 148 7.75 10.58 -5.03
CA VAL A 148 7.88 9.24 -5.61
C VAL A 148 9.35 8.88 -5.73
N SER A 149 9.78 7.87 -4.96
CA SER A 149 11.09 7.26 -5.14
C SER A 149 10.98 6.10 -6.13
N PHE A 150 11.69 6.21 -7.24
CA PHE A 150 11.72 5.18 -8.26
C PHE A 150 13.15 4.76 -8.60
N ARG A 151 13.27 3.52 -9.09
CA ARG A 151 14.48 2.94 -9.62
C ARG A 151 14.31 2.74 -11.11
N ARG A 152 15.16 3.37 -11.90
CA ARG A 152 15.19 3.18 -13.35
C ARG A 152 16.16 2.06 -13.69
N HIS A 153 15.65 0.99 -14.28
CA HIS A 153 16.49 -0.07 -14.83
C HIS A 153 16.99 0.36 -16.20
N GLN A 154 18.26 0.74 -16.32
CA GLN A 154 18.87 0.93 -17.62
C GLN A 154 19.09 -0.44 -18.26
N HIS A 155 18.08 -0.96 -18.96
CA HIS A 155 18.33 -1.96 -19.98
C HIS A 155 18.93 -1.24 -21.20
N SER A 156 20.22 -0.92 -21.12
CA SER A 156 20.98 -0.45 -22.28
C SER A 156 21.11 -1.60 -23.27
N THR A 157 20.07 -1.85 -24.06
CA THR A 157 20.31 -2.38 -25.40
C THR A 157 20.90 -1.24 -26.21
N ASN A 158 22.17 -0.94 -25.95
CA ASN A 158 22.98 -0.11 -26.80
C ASN A 158 23.17 -0.87 -28.12
N LYS A 159 22.18 -0.74 -29.00
CA LYS A 159 22.35 -0.91 -30.43
C LYS A 159 21.85 0.36 -31.07
N GLU A 160 22.71 1.37 -31.01
CA GLU A 160 22.89 2.33 -32.07
C GLU A 160 22.75 1.59 -33.41
N SER A 161 21.63 1.78 -34.09
CA SER A 161 21.56 1.51 -35.52
C SER A 161 21.12 2.81 -36.16
N ALA A 162 22.14 3.63 -36.41
CA ALA A 162 22.07 4.73 -37.34
C ALA A 162 21.30 4.31 -38.59
N ARG A 163 20.35 5.13 -39.03
CA ARG A 163 20.00 5.16 -40.44
C ARG A 163 20.06 6.59 -40.92
N LYS A 164 21.05 6.81 -41.79
CA LYS A 164 21.20 7.95 -42.69
C LYS A 164 20.09 7.93 -43.74
#